data_AF-A0A837REV0-F1
#
_entry.id   AF-A0A837REV0-F1
#
_cell.length_a   1.000
_cell.length_b   1.000
_cell.length_c   1.000
_cell.angle_alpha   90.00
_cell.angle_beta   90.00
_cell.angle_gamma   90.00
#
_symmetry.space_group_name_H-M   'P 1'
#
loop_
_entity.id
_entity.type
_entity.pdbx_description
1 polymer ?
#
loop_
_entity_poly.entity_id
_entity_poly.type
_entity_poly.pdbx_seq_one_letter_code
_entity_poly.pdbx_strand_id
1 'polypeptide(L)'
;MNNYTYYRVAPNQWVTRGNASSSTVFGNGPITITLSKATQLYDASTNTYTRTLPANSSWKAYSAVSNKNNQIFVKVSTNEWLPVDGTNLTAFNTFEQIATYGTTYQADFAVNYDTNKTIVANLTKDQSVYDTSSNSMTRTLSAGSSYKISQVVRNNKNEFWGKISNNEWLLIDANNMNMSYGDMDSIPSIAISEPDFATNIVK
;
A
#
# COMPACT_ATOMS: atom_id res chain seq x y z
N MET A 1 -15.14 -1.13 -29.53
CA MET A 1 -15.18 0.27 -30.03
C MET A 1 -13.87 0.92 -29.62
N ASN A 2 -13.01 1.28 -30.57
CA ASN A 2 -11.70 1.83 -30.24
C ASN A 2 -11.79 3.36 -30.21
N ASN A 3 -11.62 3.96 -29.03
CA ASN A 3 -11.61 5.41 -28.83
C ASN A 3 -10.34 6.05 -29.39
N TYR A 4 -10.30 6.27 -30.70
CA TYR A 4 -9.22 7.03 -31.31
C TYR A 4 -9.51 8.53 -31.25
N THR A 5 -8.61 9.28 -30.61
CA THR A 5 -8.57 10.74 -30.71
C THR A 5 -7.74 11.12 -31.93
N TYR A 6 -8.34 11.89 -32.84
CA TYR A 6 -7.68 12.41 -34.04
C TYR A 6 -7.43 13.91 -33.87
N TYR A 7 -6.28 14.39 -34.33
CA TYR A 7 -5.95 15.81 -34.37
C TYR A 7 -5.78 16.26 -35.83
N ARG A 8 -6.48 17.33 -36.23
CA ARG A 8 -6.38 17.88 -37.58
C ARG A 8 -5.16 18.77 -37.67
N VAL A 9 -4.24 18.44 -38.58
CA VAL A 9 -2.99 19.19 -38.77
C VAL A 9 -3.00 20.02 -40.05
N ALA A 10 -3.85 19.67 -41.02
CA ALA A 10 -4.11 20.45 -42.22
C ALA A 10 -5.47 20.09 -42.83
N PRO A 11 -5.97 20.81 -43.86
CA PRO A 11 -7.16 20.39 -44.61
C PRO A 11 -7.00 18.96 -45.09
N ASN A 12 -7.94 18.09 -44.71
CA ASN A 12 -7.95 16.66 -45.04
C ASN A 12 -6.73 15.86 -44.54
N GLN A 13 -5.95 16.39 -43.59
CA GLN A 13 -4.83 15.67 -42.97
C GLN A 13 -5.04 15.54 -41.46
N TRP A 14 -5.01 14.30 -41.00
CA TRP A 14 -5.22 13.93 -39.61
C TRP A 14 -4.06 13.08 -39.14
N VAL A 15 -3.57 13.36 -37.94
CA VAL A 15 -2.62 12.49 -37.26
C VAL A 15 -3.34 11.76 -36.15
N THR A 16 -3.05 10.47 -36.03
CA THR A 16 -3.31 9.71 -34.81
C THR A 16 -2.08 9.78 -33.94
N ARG A 17 -2.25 9.76 -32.62
CA ARG A 17 -1.14 9.44 -31.72
C ARG A 17 -0.79 7.97 -32.04
N GLY A 18 0.26 7.77 -32.83
CA GLY A 18 0.58 6.49 -33.48
C GLY A 18 0.52 5.29 -32.54
N ASN A 19 0.10 4.14 -33.08
CA ASN A 19 0.07 2.84 -32.41
C ASN A 19 -0.33 2.90 -30.92
N ALA A 20 -1.63 2.81 -30.62
CA ALA A 20 -2.10 2.51 -29.27
C ALA A 20 -1.76 1.05 -28.88
N SER A 21 -0.47 0.74 -28.77
CA SER A 21 0.02 -0.35 -27.93
C SER A 21 0.00 0.19 -26.51
N SER A 22 -1.16 0.16 -25.84
CA SER A 22 -1.34 0.34 -24.38
C SER A 22 -0.24 1.16 -23.67
N SER A 23 0.02 2.40 -24.12
CA SER A 23 1.10 3.20 -23.54
C SER A 23 0.58 3.76 -22.22
N THR A 24 0.98 3.14 -21.11
CA THR A 24 0.66 3.69 -19.79
C THR A 24 1.23 5.09 -19.66
N VAL A 25 0.73 5.90 -18.73
CA VAL A 25 1.30 7.25 -18.45
C VAL A 25 2.80 7.19 -18.15
N PHE A 26 3.28 6.04 -17.68
CA PHE A 26 4.68 5.77 -17.34
C PHE A 26 5.45 5.06 -18.46
N GLY A 27 4.86 4.85 -19.63
CA GLY A 27 5.45 4.09 -20.73
C GLY A 27 6.73 4.72 -21.32
N ASN A 28 6.92 6.02 -21.11
CA ASN A 28 8.13 6.75 -21.49
C ASN A 28 9.05 7.07 -20.30
N GLY A 29 8.86 6.36 -19.17
CA GLY A 29 9.57 6.62 -17.92
C GLY A 29 8.78 7.48 -16.94
N PRO A 30 9.43 7.93 -15.84
CA PRO A 30 8.76 8.63 -14.76
C PRO A 30 8.27 10.02 -15.18
N ILE A 31 7.04 10.35 -14.77
CA ILE A 31 6.47 11.68 -14.96
C ILE A 31 6.81 12.58 -13.77
N THR A 32 6.75 13.89 -13.97
CA THR A 32 6.82 14.86 -12.87
C THR A 32 5.42 15.23 -12.41
N ILE A 33 5.16 15.14 -11.11
CA ILE A 33 3.95 15.64 -10.46
C ILE A 33 4.31 16.79 -9.52
N THR A 34 3.39 17.74 -9.35
CA THR A 34 3.56 18.88 -8.45
C THR A 34 2.35 18.98 -7.53
N LEU A 35 2.62 19.06 -6.22
CA LEU A 35 1.59 19.12 -5.20
C LEU A 35 0.96 20.51 -5.10
N SER A 36 -0.36 20.60 -5.04
CA SER A 36 -1.08 21.86 -4.77
C SER A 36 -1.27 22.12 -3.26
N LYS A 37 -1.20 21.07 -2.44
CA LYS A 37 -1.31 21.12 -0.96
C LYS A 37 -0.33 20.16 -0.32
N ALA A 38 0.01 20.41 0.95
CA ALA A 38 0.87 19.52 1.72
C ALA A 38 0.21 18.13 1.81
N THR A 39 0.96 17.07 1.50
CA THR A 39 0.41 15.71 1.36
C THR A 39 1.36 14.71 2.03
N GLN A 40 0.79 13.81 2.84
CA GLN A 40 1.56 12.80 3.58
C GLN A 40 1.90 11.62 2.67
N LEU A 41 3.14 11.12 2.76
CA LEU A 41 3.55 9.90 2.06
C LEU A 41 3.01 8.67 2.77
N TYR A 42 2.71 7.65 1.99
CA TYR A 42 2.43 6.30 2.42
C TYR A 42 3.65 5.42 2.19
N ASP A 43 4.12 4.73 3.23
CA ASP A 43 5.19 3.75 3.12
C ASP A 43 4.60 2.35 3.07
N ALA A 44 4.77 1.69 1.92
CA ALA A 44 4.24 0.36 1.67
C ALA A 44 4.98 -0.74 2.44
N SER A 45 6.19 -0.49 2.94
CA SER A 45 6.92 -1.48 3.75
C SER A 45 6.42 -1.54 5.20
N THR A 46 5.89 -0.42 5.70
CA THR A 46 5.34 -0.33 7.06
C THR A 46 3.82 -0.30 7.09
N ASN A 47 3.16 -0.13 5.93
CA ASN A 47 1.72 0.08 5.82
C ASN A 47 1.25 1.35 6.54
N THR A 48 2.09 2.37 6.65
CA THR A 48 1.80 3.56 7.44
C THR A 48 2.02 4.84 6.64
N TYR A 49 1.33 5.90 7.02
CA TYR A 49 1.70 7.23 6.57
C TYR A 49 2.95 7.72 7.32
N THR A 50 3.86 8.38 6.59
CA THR A 50 5.15 8.84 7.10
C THR A 50 5.24 10.37 7.06
N ARG A 51 6.30 10.94 6.47
CA ARG A 51 6.51 12.39 6.45
C ARG A 51 5.56 13.08 5.47
N THR A 52 5.32 14.36 5.73
CA THR A 52 4.54 15.24 4.85
C THR A 52 5.44 15.96 3.86
N LEU A 53 5.05 15.92 2.59
CA LEU A 53 5.67 16.71 1.53
C LEU A 53 4.98 18.07 1.46
N PRO A 54 5.73 19.18 1.33
CA PRO A 54 5.15 20.51 1.31
C PRO A 54 4.40 20.78 -0.01
N ALA A 55 3.44 21.69 0.03
CA ALA A 55 2.80 22.21 -1.18
C ALA A 55 3.84 22.83 -2.14
N ASN A 56 3.54 22.83 -3.43
CA ASN A 56 4.41 23.29 -4.52
C ASN A 56 5.72 22.50 -4.70
N SER A 57 5.93 21.41 -3.96
CA SER A 57 7.04 20.49 -4.24
C SER A 57 6.75 19.60 -5.44
N SER A 58 7.80 19.25 -6.18
CA SER A 58 7.71 18.43 -7.41
C SER A 58 8.47 17.13 -7.25
N TRP A 59 7.86 16.03 -7.71
CA TRP A 59 8.33 14.67 -7.47
C TRP A 59 8.26 13.85 -8.76
N LYS A 60 9.19 12.90 -8.90
CA LYS A 60 9.12 11.89 -9.96
C LYS A 60 8.17 10.78 -9.53
N ALA A 61 7.18 10.48 -10.36
CA ALA A 61 6.27 9.37 -10.19
C ALA A 61 6.60 8.28 -11.22
N TYR A 62 6.80 7.05 -10.72
CA TYR A 62 7.31 5.93 -11.52
C TYR A 62 6.20 4.94 -11.92
N SER A 63 5.16 4.81 -11.10
CA SER A 63 4.01 3.93 -11.32
C SER A 63 2.83 4.41 -10.49
N ALA A 64 1.63 3.90 -10.75
CA ALA A 64 0.45 4.17 -9.93
C ALA A 64 -0.36 2.91 -9.62
N VAL A 65 -1.00 2.92 -8.46
CA VAL A 65 -1.90 1.87 -7.98
C VAL A 65 -3.24 2.48 -7.60
N SER A 66 -4.33 1.81 -7.96
CA SER A 66 -5.67 2.11 -7.44
C SER A 66 -6.14 0.99 -6.53
N ASN A 67 -6.75 1.32 -5.39
CA ASN A 67 -7.28 0.34 -4.45
C ASN A 67 -8.80 0.17 -4.54
N LYS A 68 -9.37 -0.74 -3.73
CA LYS A 68 -10.83 -1.00 -3.71
C LYS A 68 -11.68 0.18 -3.23
N ASN A 69 -11.06 1.17 -2.59
CA ASN A 69 -11.70 2.42 -2.17
C ASN A 69 -11.63 3.51 -3.25
N ASN A 70 -11.17 3.16 -4.46
CA ASN A 70 -10.91 4.10 -5.57
C ASN A 70 -9.86 5.18 -5.23
N GLN A 71 -9.00 4.95 -4.24
CA GLN A 71 -7.89 5.83 -3.93
C GLN A 71 -6.71 5.50 -4.84
N ILE A 72 -6.03 6.53 -5.33
CA ILE A 72 -4.89 6.39 -6.24
C ILE A 72 -3.62 6.79 -5.51
N PHE A 73 -2.59 5.97 -5.67
CA PHE A 73 -1.28 6.18 -5.08
C PHE A 73 -0.22 6.13 -6.17
N VAL A 74 0.69 7.11 -6.19
CA VAL A 74 1.80 7.17 -7.15
C VAL A 74 3.12 6.89 -6.45
N LYS A 75 3.90 5.97 -6.99
CA LYS A 75 5.20 5.58 -6.43
C LYS A 75 6.21 6.68 -6.70
N VAL A 76 6.79 7.24 -5.65
CA VAL A 76 7.81 8.31 -5.73
C VAL A 76 9.21 7.83 -5.29
N SER A 77 9.29 6.72 -4.55
CA SER A 77 10.54 6.06 -4.15
C SER A 77 10.30 4.55 -3.89
N THR A 78 11.33 3.80 -3.47
CA THR A 78 11.33 2.32 -3.38
C THR A 78 10.14 1.73 -2.61
N ASN A 79 9.67 2.38 -1.54
CA ASN A 79 8.45 2.02 -0.80
C ASN A 79 7.52 3.20 -0.56
N GLU A 80 7.82 4.37 -1.14
CA GLU A 80 7.10 5.59 -0.84
C GLU A 80 6.10 5.89 -1.94
N TRP A 81 4.86 6.07 -1.51
CA TRP A 81 3.72 6.29 -2.36
C TRP A 81 3.02 7.56 -1.92
N LEU A 82 2.66 8.39 -2.89
CA LEU A 82 1.93 9.61 -2.63
C LEU A 82 0.46 9.37 -2.96
N PRO A 83 -0.49 9.51 -2.02
CA PRO A 83 -1.90 9.55 -2.37
C PRO A 83 -2.14 10.77 -3.27
N VAL A 84 -2.84 10.56 -4.39
CA VAL A 84 -3.21 11.62 -5.32
C VAL A 84 -4.71 11.62 -5.56
N ASP A 85 -5.26 12.83 -5.68
CA ASP A 85 -6.66 13.09 -5.99
C ASP A 85 -6.76 14.28 -6.97
N GLY A 86 -7.95 14.55 -7.48
CA GLY A 86 -8.19 15.67 -8.41
C GLY A 86 -7.99 17.07 -7.82
N THR A 87 -7.65 17.19 -6.54
CA THR A 87 -7.50 18.45 -5.81
C THR A 87 -6.07 18.69 -5.30
N ASN A 88 -5.24 17.65 -5.22
CA ASN A 88 -3.91 17.71 -4.59
C ASN A 88 -2.74 17.83 -5.58
N LEU A 89 -3.04 17.89 -6.89
CA LEU A 89 -2.09 18.15 -7.97
C LEU A 89 -2.37 19.50 -8.64
N THR A 90 -1.32 20.23 -9.04
CA THR A 90 -1.47 21.54 -9.71
C THR A 90 -1.82 21.45 -11.19
N ALA A 91 -1.61 20.28 -11.82
CA ALA A 91 -1.91 20.06 -13.24
C ALA A 91 -3.07 19.08 -13.40
N PHE A 92 -4.27 19.59 -13.70
CA PHE A 92 -5.51 18.82 -13.87
C PHE A 92 -5.38 17.67 -14.89
N ASN A 93 -4.53 17.82 -15.92
CA ASN A 93 -4.31 16.79 -16.93
C ASN A 93 -3.46 15.59 -16.44
N THR A 94 -2.78 15.68 -15.29
CA THR A 94 -1.97 14.57 -14.76
C THR A 94 -2.83 13.57 -13.99
N PHE A 95 -3.76 14.01 -13.15
CA PHE A 95 -4.60 13.12 -12.35
C PHE A 95 -5.49 12.23 -13.23
N GLU A 96 -6.28 12.81 -14.13
CA GLU A 96 -7.20 12.05 -15.00
C GLU A 96 -6.46 11.03 -15.87
N GLN A 97 -5.27 11.41 -16.37
CA GLN A 97 -4.43 10.50 -17.15
C GLN A 97 -3.90 9.36 -16.29
N ILE A 98 -3.39 9.64 -15.09
CA ILE A 98 -2.93 8.60 -14.15
C ILE A 98 -4.09 7.66 -13.82
N ALA A 99 -5.26 8.20 -13.48
CA ALA A 99 -6.44 7.42 -13.11
C ALA A 99 -6.95 6.51 -14.24
N THR A 100 -6.88 6.97 -15.49
CA THR A 100 -7.43 6.24 -16.65
C THR A 100 -6.42 5.28 -17.28
N TYR A 101 -5.14 5.64 -17.31
CA TYR A 101 -4.12 4.94 -18.10
C TYR A 101 -2.83 4.60 -17.33
N GLY A 102 -2.74 4.98 -16.04
CA GLY A 102 -1.52 4.82 -15.25
C GLY A 102 -1.65 3.81 -14.10
N THR A 103 -2.87 3.47 -13.67
CA THR A 103 -3.11 2.65 -12.50
C THR A 103 -3.12 1.16 -12.81
N THR A 104 -2.44 0.38 -11.98
CA THR A 104 -2.70 -1.04 -11.80
C THR A 104 -3.63 -1.24 -10.61
N TYR A 105 -4.67 -2.06 -10.75
CA TYR A 105 -5.58 -2.31 -9.63
C TYR A 105 -4.96 -3.28 -8.61
N GLN A 106 -4.90 -2.85 -7.35
CA GLN A 106 -4.50 -3.68 -6.21
C GLN A 106 -5.49 -3.44 -5.08
N ALA A 107 -6.45 -4.36 -4.93
CA ALA A 107 -7.61 -4.18 -4.04
C ALA A 107 -7.23 -3.77 -2.61
N ASP A 108 -6.15 -4.36 -2.08
CA ASP A 108 -5.72 -4.19 -0.68
C ASP A 108 -4.56 -3.21 -0.50
N PHE A 109 -4.25 -2.39 -1.51
CA PHE A 109 -3.20 -1.37 -1.37
C PHE A 109 -3.67 -0.18 -0.52
N ALA A 110 -2.96 0.12 0.57
CA ALA A 110 -3.18 1.31 1.40
C ALA A 110 -4.63 1.53 1.87
N VAL A 111 -5.40 0.45 1.98
CA VAL A 111 -6.80 0.48 2.42
C VAL A 111 -6.94 0.58 3.94
N ASN A 112 -5.83 0.47 4.68
CA ASN A 112 -5.87 0.17 6.10
C ASN A 112 -4.70 0.78 6.89
N TYR A 113 -4.68 2.11 6.95
CA TYR A 113 -4.11 2.80 8.10
C TYR A 113 -5.03 3.94 8.50
N ASP A 114 -6.06 3.61 9.29
CA ASP A 114 -6.68 4.61 10.15
C ASP A 114 -5.88 4.62 11.45
N THR A 115 -5.11 5.69 11.67
CA THR A 115 -4.37 5.92 12.93
C THR A 115 -5.26 5.83 14.17
N ASN A 116 -6.57 6.00 14.01
CA ASN A 116 -7.55 5.90 15.11
C ASN A 116 -8.03 4.47 15.36
N LYS A 117 -7.78 3.53 14.44
CA LYS A 117 -8.12 2.11 14.58
C LYS A 117 -6.90 1.32 15.00
N THR A 118 -6.58 1.41 16.29
CA THR A 118 -5.51 0.61 16.89
C THR A 118 -5.95 -0.84 17.00
N ILE A 119 -5.18 -1.74 16.39
CA ILE A 119 -5.35 -3.17 16.56
C ILE A 119 -4.70 -3.57 17.88
N VAL A 120 -5.47 -4.15 18.78
CA VAL A 120 -4.96 -4.72 20.03
C VAL A 120 -5.23 -6.22 20.02
N ALA A 121 -4.16 -6.98 20.09
CA ALA A 121 -4.15 -8.41 20.31
C ALA A 121 -4.26 -8.72 21.80
N ASN A 122 -5.26 -9.49 22.21
CA ASN A 122 -5.42 -9.98 23.58
C ASN A 122 -5.20 -11.49 23.57
N LEU A 123 -4.11 -11.95 24.17
CA LEU A 123 -3.76 -13.37 24.16
C LEU A 123 -4.70 -14.19 25.04
N THR A 124 -5.26 -15.26 24.49
CA THR A 124 -6.07 -16.24 25.23
C THR A 124 -5.24 -17.47 25.63
N LYS A 125 -4.06 -17.65 25.03
CA LYS A 125 -3.06 -18.67 25.36
C LYS A 125 -1.66 -18.07 25.33
N ASP A 126 -0.73 -18.75 26.00
CA ASP A 126 0.69 -18.42 25.88
C ASP A 126 1.13 -18.53 24.43
N GLN A 127 1.91 -17.56 23.94
CA GLN A 127 2.36 -17.52 22.54
C GLN A 127 3.79 -17.04 22.44
N SER A 128 4.62 -17.79 21.71
CA SER A 128 5.99 -17.39 21.38
C SER A 128 6.02 -16.27 20.35
N VAL A 129 6.99 -15.38 20.49
CA VAL A 129 7.23 -14.25 19.60
C VAL A 129 8.22 -14.65 18.52
N TYR A 130 7.93 -14.29 17.27
CA TYR A 130 8.89 -14.39 16.18
C TYR A 130 9.74 -13.13 16.12
N ASP A 131 11.07 -13.29 16.15
CA ASP A 131 12.03 -12.20 16.06
C ASP A 131 12.72 -12.19 14.69
N THR A 132 12.53 -11.12 13.92
CA THR A 132 13.11 -10.99 12.57
C THR A 132 14.62 -10.78 12.57
N SER A 133 15.22 -10.39 13.70
CA SER A 133 16.68 -10.20 13.80
C SER A 133 17.42 -11.52 13.99
N SER A 134 16.84 -12.46 14.74
CA SER A 134 17.38 -13.82 14.91
C SER A 134 16.76 -14.83 13.94
N ASN A 135 15.72 -14.43 13.20
CA ASN A 135 14.96 -15.29 12.29
C ASN A 135 14.42 -16.55 13.00
N SER A 136 13.98 -16.40 14.25
CA SER A 136 13.58 -17.51 15.12
C SER A 136 12.45 -17.13 16.07
N MET A 137 11.80 -18.14 16.64
CA MET A 137 10.97 -17.92 17.84
C MET A 137 11.86 -17.60 19.04
N THR A 138 11.43 -16.66 19.87
CA THR A 138 12.17 -16.20 21.04
C THR A 138 11.34 -16.37 22.32
N ARG A 139 11.05 -15.29 23.05
CA ARG A 139 10.35 -15.33 24.32
C ARG A 139 8.87 -15.71 24.13
N THR A 140 8.29 -16.24 25.20
CA THR A 140 6.85 -16.53 25.28
C THR A 140 6.14 -15.42 26.04
N LEU A 141 5.03 -14.95 25.48
CA LEU A 141 4.11 -14.01 26.12
C LEU A 141 3.02 -14.82 26.81
N SER A 142 2.67 -14.44 28.04
CA SER A 142 1.66 -15.16 28.82
C SER A 142 0.24 -14.83 28.35
N ALA A 143 -0.67 -15.80 28.47
CA ALA A 143 -2.11 -15.59 28.31
C ALA A 143 -2.60 -14.44 29.20
N GLY A 144 -3.59 -13.68 28.70
CA GLY A 144 -4.15 -12.50 29.37
C GLY A 144 -3.38 -11.20 29.15
N SER A 145 -2.23 -11.24 28.46
CA SER A 145 -1.51 -10.04 28.05
C SER A 145 -2.08 -9.42 26.77
N SER A 146 -1.88 -8.11 26.59
CA SER A 146 -2.37 -7.36 25.45
C SER A 146 -1.26 -6.60 24.74
N TYR A 147 -1.26 -6.62 23.41
CA TYR A 147 -0.24 -5.98 22.58
C TYR A 147 -0.88 -5.15 21.47
N LYS A 148 -0.37 -3.93 21.29
CA LYS A 148 -0.70 -3.12 20.13
C LYS A 148 0.03 -3.68 18.91
N ILE A 149 -0.72 -3.89 17.84
CA ILE A 149 -0.16 -4.29 16.55
C ILE A 149 0.01 -3.04 15.70
N SER A 150 1.26 -2.78 15.32
CA SER A 150 1.65 -1.64 14.50
C SER A 150 1.63 -1.92 13.00
N GLN A 151 1.73 -3.20 12.62
CA GLN A 151 1.78 -3.65 11.24
C GLN A 151 1.31 -5.09 11.17
N VAL A 152 0.64 -5.48 10.08
CA VAL A 152 0.33 -6.88 9.78
C VAL A 152 0.94 -7.27 8.45
N VAL A 153 1.53 -8.46 8.38
CA VAL A 153 2.06 -9.05 7.14
C VAL A 153 1.42 -10.41 6.88
N ARG A 154 1.32 -10.80 5.61
CA ARG A 154 0.82 -12.09 5.15
C ARG A 154 1.91 -12.81 4.35
N ASN A 155 2.26 -14.03 4.75
CA ASN A 155 3.27 -14.83 4.06
C ASN A 155 2.67 -15.77 2.99
N ASN A 156 3.52 -16.50 2.27
CA ASN A 156 3.10 -17.45 1.23
C ASN A 156 2.35 -18.69 1.78
N LYS A 157 2.43 -18.96 3.10
CA LYS A 157 1.65 -19.98 3.80
C LYS A 157 0.25 -19.48 4.18
N ASN A 158 -0.12 -18.26 3.77
CA ASN A 158 -1.37 -17.60 4.16
C ASN A 158 -1.47 -17.35 5.67
N GLU A 159 -0.34 -17.19 6.35
CA GLU A 159 -0.28 -16.84 7.77
C GLU A 159 -0.14 -15.33 7.94
N PHE A 160 -0.84 -14.80 8.94
CA PHE A 160 -0.82 -13.39 9.27
C PHE A 160 0.02 -13.15 10.52
N TRP A 161 0.91 -12.16 10.46
CA TRP A 161 1.81 -11.83 11.56
C TRP A 161 1.67 -10.37 11.94
N GLY A 162 1.45 -10.10 13.23
CA GLY A 162 1.27 -8.76 13.78
C GLY A 162 2.51 -8.27 14.51
N LYS A 163 3.07 -7.12 14.11
CA LYS A 163 4.24 -6.51 14.74
C LYS A 163 3.89 -5.83 16.05
N ILE A 164 4.47 -6.32 17.15
CA ILE A 164 4.20 -5.82 18.51
C ILE A 164 5.31 -4.94 19.07
N SER A 165 6.52 -5.03 18.53
CA SER A 165 7.68 -4.22 18.93
C SER A 165 8.71 -4.22 17.79
N ASN A 166 9.88 -3.63 18.03
CA ASN A 166 10.99 -3.71 17.10
C ASN A 166 11.40 -5.17 16.88
N ASN A 167 11.36 -5.64 15.64
CA ASN A 167 11.62 -7.02 15.20
C ASN A 167 10.72 -8.13 15.78
N GLU A 168 9.80 -7.82 16.70
CA GLU A 168 8.96 -8.81 17.37
C GLU A 168 7.56 -8.90 16.75
N TRP A 169 7.15 -10.12 16.43
CA TRP A 169 5.89 -10.42 15.75
C TRP A 169 5.13 -11.55 16.44
N LEU A 170 3.81 -11.42 16.48
CA LEU A 170 2.89 -12.47 16.90
C LEU A 170 2.24 -13.10 15.69
N LEU A 171 2.09 -14.42 15.70
CA LEU A 171 1.19 -15.09 14.78
C LEU A 171 -0.26 -14.69 15.14
N ILE A 172 -1.01 -14.23 14.15
CA ILE A 172 -2.42 -13.89 14.28
C ILE A 172 -3.25 -15.14 14.02
N ASP A 173 -3.73 -15.76 15.10
CA ASP A 173 -4.55 -16.97 15.07
C ASP A 173 -5.68 -16.86 16.11
N ALA A 174 -6.93 -17.04 15.69
CA ALA A 174 -8.12 -16.95 16.54
C ALA A 174 -8.15 -18.00 17.65
N ASN A 175 -7.35 -19.07 17.52
CA ASN A 175 -7.20 -20.07 18.57
C ASN A 175 -6.35 -19.60 19.76
N ASN A 176 -5.58 -18.51 19.59
CA ASN A 176 -4.58 -18.05 20.55
C ASN A 176 -4.83 -16.60 21.02
N MET A 177 -5.72 -15.84 20.35
CA MET A 177 -5.97 -14.44 20.68
C MET A 177 -7.33 -13.93 20.21
N ASN A 178 -7.78 -12.84 20.85
CA ASN A 178 -8.89 -12.00 20.43
C ASN A 178 -8.38 -10.61 20.01
N MET A 179 -9.02 -9.97 19.03
CA MET A 179 -8.57 -8.68 18.49
C MET A 179 -9.61 -7.59 18.74
N SER A 180 -9.18 -6.39 19.15
CA SER A 180 -10.08 -5.24 19.39
C SER A 180 -10.64 -4.62 18.11
N TYR A 181 -9.87 -4.73 17.03
CA TYR A 181 -10.15 -4.29 15.67
C TYR A 181 -9.26 -5.13 14.76
N GLY A 182 -9.67 -5.44 13.53
CA GLY A 182 -8.96 -6.43 12.72
C GLY A 182 -9.35 -7.84 13.15
N ASP A 183 -10.63 -8.21 13.05
CA ASP A 183 -11.03 -9.62 13.12
C ASP A 183 -10.46 -10.40 11.91
N MET A 184 -10.58 -11.72 11.92
CA MET A 184 -10.05 -12.56 10.81
C MET A 184 -10.59 -12.20 9.43
N ASP A 185 -11.74 -11.52 9.34
CA ASP A 185 -12.31 -11.07 8.07
C ASP A 185 -11.69 -9.75 7.59
N SER A 186 -11.27 -8.89 8.52
CA SER A 186 -10.62 -7.61 8.21
C SER A 186 -9.08 -7.69 8.19
N ILE A 187 -8.46 -8.66 8.87
CA ILE A 187 -7.01 -8.92 8.85
C ILE A 187 -6.44 -9.07 7.43
N PRO A 188 -7.04 -9.86 6.52
CA PRO A 188 -6.56 -10.01 5.16
C PRO A 188 -6.43 -8.68 4.42
N SER A 189 -7.35 -7.76 4.67
CA SER A 189 -7.34 -6.47 3.99
C SER A 189 -6.29 -5.50 4.52
N ILE A 190 -5.84 -5.67 5.76
CA ILE A 190 -4.88 -4.75 6.41
C ILE A 190 -3.42 -5.23 6.27
N ALA A 191 -3.23 -6.46 5.81
CA ALA A 191 -1.94 -7.13 5.78
C ALA A 191 -1.13 -6.76 4.54
N ILE A 192 0.16 -6.47 4.71
CA ILE A 192 1.11 -6.35 3.61
C ILE A 192 1.50 -7.75 3.12
N SER A 193 1.54 -7.97 1.81
CA SER A 193 2.07 -9.22 1.28
C SER A 193 3.59 -9.29 1.45
N GLU A 194 4.07 -10.25 2.23
CA GLU A 194 5.49 -10.53 2.47
C GLU A 194 5.74 -12.04 2.32
N PRO A 195 5.84 -12.56 1.08
CA PRO A 195 5.79 -13.99 0.80
C PRO A 195 6.78 -14.85 1.59
N ASP A 196 7.98 -14.33 1.86
CA ASP A 196 9.08 -15.05 2.50
C ASP A 196 9.06 -14.95 4.04
N PHE A 197 8.12 -14.18 4.61
CA PHE A 197 8.08 -13.88 6.04
C PHE A 197 7.79 -15.11 6.92
N ALA A 198 8.67 -15.37 7.90
CA ALA A 198 8.56 -16.44 8.89
C ALA A 198 8.30 -17.85 8.29
N THR A 199 8.70 -18.06 7.04
CA THR A 199 8.43 -19.32 6.32
C THR A 199 9.23 -20.51 6.87
N ASN A 200 10.27 -20.24 7.66
CA ASN A 200 11.08 -21.23 8.36
C ASN A 200 10.45 -21.74 9.67
N ILE A 201 9.37 -21.13 10.16
CA ILE A 201 8.71 -21.54 11.40
C ILE A 201 7.67 -22.64 11.12
N VAL A 202 7.62 -23.63 12.01
CA VAL A 202 6.62 -24.70 12.03
C VAL A 202 5.62 -24.42 13.17
N LYS A 203 4.32 -24.56 12.89
CA LYS A 203 3.22 -24.38 13.85
C LYS A 203 3.19 -25.47 14.92
#